data_AF-A0A7C5HKF3-F1
#
_entry.id   AF-A0A7C5HKF3-F1
#
_cell.length_a   1.000
_cell.length_b   1.000
_cell.length_c   1.000
_cell.angle_alpha   90.00
_cell.angle_beta   90.00
_cell.angle_gamma   90.00
#
_symmetry.space_group_name_H-M   'P 1'
#
loop_
_entity.id
_entity.type
_entity.pdbx_description
1 polymer ?
#
loop_
_entity_poly.entity_id
_entity_poly.type
_entity_poly.pdbx_seq_one_letter_code
_entity_poly.pdbx_strand_id
1 'polypeptide(L)'
;DVDIVHEDIEGWLVAADDAHRIMVALDTEITEELELMGLARELVSRIQTVRKESGLEITDRIVLHLNASGKLADAIKKHEAYIMEETLAVELNCPSSKPGVGYAINELECELALEKSGL
;
A
#
# COMPACT_ATOMS: atom_id res chain seq x y z
N ASP A 1 -45.26 9.41 17.17
CA ASP A 1 -44.32 9.34 16.05
C ASP A 1 -43.03 10.04 16.41
N VAL A 2 -41.90 9.45 16.01
CA VAL A 2 -40.57 10.05 16.13
C VAL A 2 -40.04 10.13 14.70
N ASP A 3 -39.98 11.34 14.16
CA ASP A 3 -39.31 11.61 12.90
C ASP A 3 -37.81 11.68 13.16
N ILE A 4 -37.04 10.76 12.57
CA ILE A 4 -35.58 10.83 12.58
C ILE A 4 -35.20 11.80 11.47
N VAL A 5 -34.77 13.00 11.85
CA VAL A 5 -34.20 13.99 10.94
C VAL A 5 -32.71 13.70 10.83
N HIS A 6 -32.26 13.36 9.63
CA HIS A 6 -30.84 13.21 9.33
C HIS A 6 -30.29 14.56 8.86
N GLU A 7 -29.33 15.11 9.62
CA GLU A 7 -28.51 16.23 9.18
C GLU A 7 -27.31 15.66 8.42
N ASP A 8 -27.18 16.00 7.14
CA ASP A 8 -25.99 15.71 6.35
C ASP A 8 -24.79 16.38 7.02
N ILE A 9 -23.84 15.60 7.53
CA ILE A 9 -22.56 16.12 8.02
C ILE A 9 -21.72 16.44 6.78
N GLU A 10 -21.36 17.71 6.64
CA GLU A 10 -20.52 18.19 5.53
C GLU A 10 -19.21 17.37 5.45
N GLY A 11 -18.93 16.78 4.28
CA GLY A 11 -17.74 15.94 4.03
C GLY A 11 -17.98 14.42 3.99
N TRP A 12 -19.19 13.95 4.38
CA TRP A 12 -19.51 12.52 4.40
C TRP A 12 -20.41 12.12 3.22
N LEU A 13 -20.07 11.01 2.56
CA LEU A 13 -20.97 10.38 1.60
C LEU A 13 -21.94 9.47 2.36
N VAL A 14 -23.22 9.84 2.36
CA VAL A 14 -24.28 9.08 3.03
C VAL A 14 -25.12 8.33 1.99
N ALA A 15 -25.24 7.01 2.17
CA ALA A 15 -26.16 6.16 1.43
C ALA A 15 -27.13 5.50 2.40
N ALA A 16 -28.43 5.53 2.08
CA ALA A 16 -29.48 4.93 2.89
C ALA A 16 -30.27 3.90 2.08
N ASP A 17 -30.60 2.79 2.73
CA ASP A 17 -31.59 1.82 2.29
C ASP A 17 -32.73 1.81 3.33
N ASP A 18 -33.79 2.56 3.01
CA ASP A 18 -34.95 2.74 3.89
C ASP A 18 -35.72 1.43 4.11
N ALA A 19 -35.71 0.52 3.13
CA ALA A 19 -36.41 -0.76 3.23
C ALA A 19 -35.77 -1.69 4.27
N HIS A 20 -34.44 -1.61 4.41
CA HIS A 20 -33.67 -2.38 5.39
C HIS A 20 -33.28 -1.57 6.62
N ARG A 21 -33.58 -0.27 6.66
CA ARG A 21 -33.18 0.69 7.70
C ARG A 21 -31.66 0.69 7.93
N ILE A 22 -30.89 0.64 6.84
CA ILE A 22 -29.42 0.71 6.88
C ILE A 22 -28.99 2.08 6.36
N MET A 23 -28.12 2.73 7.11
CA MET A 23 -27.44 3.96 6.69
C MET A 23 -25.94 3.72 6.78
N VAL A 24 -25.23 4.02 5.70
CA VAL A 24 -23.76 4.02 5.63
C VAL A 24 -23.33 5.46 5.39
N ALA A 25 -22.50 5.96 6.28
CA ALA A 25 -21.88 7.27 6.13
C ALA A 25 -20.36 7.04 6.05
N LEU A 26 -19.73 7.50 4.98
CA LEU A 26 -18.30 7.35 4.73
C LEU A 26 -17.63 8.71 4.70
N ASP A 27 -16.66 8.91 5.58
CA ASP A 27 -15.70 10.01 5.49
C ASP A 27 -14.78 9.76 4.28
N THR A 28 -14.72 10.74 3.38
CA THR A 28 -13.95 10.65 2.13
C THR A 28 -12.65 11.45 2.18
N GLU A 29 -12.33 12.08 3.31
CA GLU A 29 -11.09 12.82 3.47
C GLU A 29 -9.89 11.86 3.46
N ILE A 30 -9.06 11.97 2.41
CA ILE A 30 -7.79 11.24 2.35
C ILE A 30 -6.75 12.05 3.10
N THR A 31 -6.40 11.57 4.29
CA THR A 31 -5.27 12.11 5.05
C THR A 31 -3.94 11.69 4.43
N GLU A 32 -2.89 12.46 4.69
CA GLU A 32 -1.52 12.12 4.25
C GLU A 32 -1.09 10.72 4.74
N GLU A 33 -1.50 10.32 5.94
CA GLU A 33 -1.22 8.99 6.46
C GLU A 33 -1.91 7.88 5.66
N LEU A 34 -3.17 8.09 5.26
CA LEU A 34 -3.89 7.14 4.42
C LEU A 34 -3.28 7.07 3.02
N GLU A 35 -2.83 8.19 2.46
CA GLU A 35 -2.14 8.23 1.16
C GLU A 35 -0.84 7.43 1.19
N LEU A 36 0.03 7.66 2.20
CA LEU A 36 1.29 6.94 2.35
C LEU A 36 1.07 5.44 2.57
N MET A 37 0.08 5.05 3.37
CA MET A 37 -0.29 3.64 3.55
C MET A 37 -0.81 3.01 2.25
N GLY A 38 -1.59 3.77 1.47
CA GLY A 38 -2.06 3.35 0.15
C GLY A 38 -0.90 3.06 -0.80
N LEU A 39 0.09 3.95 -0.86
CA LEU A 39 1.31 3.74 -1.65
C LEU A 39 2.12 2.52 -1.18
N ALA A 40 2.24 2.32 0.13
CA ALA A 40 2.93 1.14 0.68
C ALA A 40 2.21 -0.16 0.29
N ARG A 41 0.88 -0.20 0.33
CA ARG A 41 0.07 -1.36 -0.11
C ARG A 41 0.24 -1.66 -1.60
N GLU A 42 0.25 -0.63 -2.43
CA GLU A 42 0.46 -0.79 -3.87
C GLU A 42 1.87 -1.33 -4.16
N LEU A 43 2.88 -0.81 -3.45
CA LEU A 43 4.25 -1.33 -3.55
C LEU A 43 4.35 -2.80 -3.12
N VAL A 44 3.69 -3.20 -2.02
CA VAL A 44 3.62 -4.60 -1.59
C VAL A 44 2.99 -5.48 -2.68
N SER A 45 1.88 -5.04 -3.27
CA SER A 45 1.22 -5.73 -4.39
C SER A 45 2.17 -5.93 -5.57
N ARG A 46 2.94 -4.89 -5.92
CA ARG A 46 3.95 -4.95 -6.97
C ARG A 46 5.06 -5.95 -6.61
N ILE A 47 5.64 -5.86 -5.42
CA ILE A 47 6.68 -6.79 -4.96
C ILE A 47 6.19 -8.24 -5.05
N GLN A 48 4.97 -8.51 -4.59
CA GLN A 48 4.40 -9.85 -4.62
C GLN A 48 4.16 -10.37 -6.05
N THR A 49 3.85 -9.48 -6.98
CA THR A 49 3.77 -9.82 -8.41
C THR A 49 5.15 -10.18 -8.95
N VAL A 50 6.17 -9.36 -8.69
CA VAL A 50 7.56 -9.61 -9.13
C VAL A 50 8.12 -10.89 -8.52
N ARG A 51 7.77 -11.22 -7.26
CA ARG A 51 8.15 -12.49 -6.62
C ARG A 51 7.65 -13.70 -7.42
N LYS A 52 6.38 -13.69 -7.82
CA LYS A 52 5.77 -14.75 -8.62
C LYS A 52 6.40 -14.84 -10.02
N GLU A 53 6.63 -13.69 -10.66
CA GLU A 53 7.28 -13.62 -11.98
C GLU A 53 8.73 -14.11 -11.94
N SER A 54 9.41 -13.93 -10.81
CA SER A 54 10.78 -14.41 -10.57
C SER A 54 10.85 -15.90 -10.20
N GLY A 55 9.71 -16.60 -10.14
CA GLY A 55 9.64 -18.02 -9.79
C GLY A 55 9.95 -18.33 -8.32
N LEU A 56 9.79 -17.36 -7.42
CA LEU A 56 9.97 -17.57 -5.99
C LEU A 56 8.74 -18.26 -5.38
N GLU A 57 9.00 -19.12 -4.40
CA GLU A 57 7.94 -19.74 -3.63
C GLU A 57 7.29 -18.73 -2.67
N ILE A 58 6.04 -19.00 -2.28
CA ILE A 58 5.30 -18.11 -1.36
C ILE A 58 5.96 -18.00 0.02
N THR A 59 6.74 -19.01 0.42
CA THR A 59 7.47 -19.07 1.70
C THR A 59 8.90 -18.54 1.63
N ASP A 60 9.39 -18.19 0.43
CA ASP A 60 10.77 -17.75 0.27
C ASP A 60 11.00 -16.39 0.92
N ARG A 61 12.04 -16.29 1.74
CA ARG A 61 12.50 -15.00 2.26
C ARG A 61 13.31 -14.26 1.21
N ILE A 62 13.25 -12.94 1.19
CA ILE A 62 13.93 -12.12 0.17
C ILE A 62 14.71 -10.95 0.76
N VAL A 63 15.68 -10.45 0.01
CA VAL A 63 16.26 -9.11 0.21
C VAL A 63 15.68 -8.19 -0.86
N LEU A 64 15.16 -7.04 -0.45
CA LEU A 64 14.60 -6.02 -1.33
C LEU A 64 15.61 -4.90 -1.57
N HIS A 65 15.68 -4.46 -2.82
CA HIS A 65 16.46 -3.31 -3.27
C HIS A 65 15.54 -2.35 -4.01
N LEU A 66 15.33 -1.16 -3.45
CA LEU A 66 14.39 -0.19 -3.96
C LEU A 66 15.09 1.16 -4.21
N ASN A 67 14.74 1.81 -5.31
CA ASN A 67 15.01 3.23 -5.53
C ASN A 67 13.72 3.94 -5.87
N ALA A 68 13.31 4.86 -4.99
CA ALA A 68 12.13 5.69 -5.17
C ALA A 68 12.44 7.13 -4.72
N SER A 69 11.56 8.06 -5.05
CA SER A 69 11.70 9.46 -4.66
C SER A 69 10.36 10.06 -4.20
N GLY A 70 10.42 11.21 -3.54
CA GLY A 70 9.25 11.94 -3.06
C GLY A 70 8.35 11.09 -2.16
N LYS A 71 7.03 11.20 -2.37
CA LYS A 71 6.01 10.53 -1.55
C LYS A 71 6.20 9.02 -1.44
N LEU A 72 6.70 8.36 -2.49
CA LEU A 72 6.92 6.91 -2.43
C LEU A 72 8.10 6.55 -1.52
N ALA A 73 9.18 7.35 -1.51
CA ALA A 73 10.27 7.18 -0.57
C ALA A 73 9.81 7.42 0.88
N ASP A 74 8.96 8.41 1.10
CA ASP A 74 8.36 8.69 2.41
C ASP A 74 7.45 7.54 2.86
N ALA A 75 6.66 6.96 1.95
CA ALA A 75 5.81 5.81 2.21
C ALA A 75 6.62 4.56 2.57
N ILE A 76 7.69 4.28 1.80
CA ILE A 76 8.63 3.18 2.09
C ILE A 76 9.21 3.33 3.49
N LYS A 77 9.72 4.52 3.82
CA LYS A 77 10.33 4.80 5.12
C LYS A 77 9.32 4.70 6.26
N LYS A 78 8.11 5.24 6.08
CA LYS A 78 7.06 5.24 7.11
C LYS A 78 6.51 3.85 7.38
N HIS A 79 6.41 3.01 6.35
CA HIS A 79 5.78 1.69 6.40
C HIS A 79 6.75 0.54 6.13
N GLU A 80 8.04 0.73 6.39
CA GLU A 80 9.10 -0.25 6.13
C GLU A 80 8.79 -1.62 6.76
N ALA A 81 8.41 -1.62 8.05
CA ALA A 81 8.07 -2.84 8.77
C ALA A 81 6.89 -3.60 8.13
N TYR A 82 5.85 -2.87 7.70
CA TYR A 82 4.70 -3.45 7.02
C TYR A 82 5.11 -4.06 5.67
N ILE A 83 5.90 -3.34 4.88
CA ILE A 83 6.40 -3.83 3.58
C ILE A 83 7.22 -5.10 3.78
N MET A 84 8.13 -5.12 4.76
CA MET A 84 8.97 -6.28 5.03
C MET A 84 8.15 -7.50 5.48
N GLU A 85 7.19 -7.29 6.38
CA GLU A 85 6.31 -8.34 6.88
C GLU A 85 5.47 -8.97 5.76
N GLU A 86 4.76 -8.14 5.00
CA GLU A 86 3.87 -8.61 3.94
C GLU A 86 4.60 -9.26 2.76
N THR A 87 5.89 -9.00 2.59
CA THR A 87 6.69 -9.51 1.47
C THR A 87 7.72 -10.56 1.89
N LEU A 88 7.74 -10.98 3.16
CA LEU A 88 8.74 -11.87 3.75
C LEU A 88 10.19 -11.39 3.49
N ALA A 89 10.38 -10.07 3.45
CA ALA A 89 11.71 -9.49 3.29
C ALA A 89 12.47 -9.54 4.62
N VAL A 90 13.70 -10.03 4.57
CA VAL A 90 14.62 -10.01 5.74
C VAL A 90 15.45 -8.73 5.79
N GLU A 91 15.53 -8.02 4.67
CA GLU A 91 16.26 -6.77 4.53
C GLU A 91 15.62 -5.94 3.41
N LEU A 92 15.57 -4.62 3.60
CA LEU A 92 15.09 -3.64 2.63
C LEU A 92 16.13 -2.52 2.50
N ASN A 93 16.72 -2.42 1.32
CA ASN A 93 17.71 -1.40 0.98
C ASN A 93 17.04 -0.29 0.15
N CYS A 94 16.89 0.91 0.73
CA CYS A 94 16.33 2.07 0.05
C CYS A 94 16.99 3.38 0.54
N PRO A 95 17.75 4.11 -0.30
CA PRO A 95 18.06 3.79 -1.69
C PRO A 95 19.04 2.61 -1.79
N SER A 96 18.93 1.81 -2.85
CA SER A 96 19.86 0.74 -3.17
C SER A 96 20.85 1.15 -4.26
N SER A 97 22.11 0.73 -4.10
CA SER A 97 23.12 0.86 -5.17
C SER A 97 22.98 -0.23 -6.25
N LYS A 98 22.11 -1.21 -6.05
CA LYS A 98 21.88 -2.31 -7.01
C LYS A 98 20.87 -1.85 -8.07
N PRO A 99 21.14 -2.03 -9.36
CA PRO A 99 20.17 -1.69 -10.40
C PRO A 99 18.95 -2.59 -10.31
N GLY A 100 17.77 -1.99 -10.45
CA GLY A 100 16.48 -2.68 -10.51
C GLY A 100 15.77 -2.53 -11.84
N VAL A 101 14.59 -3.12 -11.93
CA VAL A 101 13.64 -2.90 -13.01
C VAL A 101 12.65 -1.81 -12.57
N GLY A 102 12.36 -0.86 -13.45
CA GLY A 102 11.40 0.22 -13.19
C GLY A 102 9.96 -0.28 -13.21
N TYR A 103 9.18 0.10 -12.19
CA TYR A 103 7.76 -0.17 -12.09
C TYR A 103 7.00 1.07 -11.62
N ALA A 104 5.83 1.29 -12.23
CA ALA A 104 4.87 2.26 -11.75
C ALA A 104 4.13 1.73 -10.51
N ILE A 105 4.14 2.53 -9.46
CA ILE A 105 3.36 2.42 -8.22
C ILE A 105 2.38 3.60 -8.23
N ASN A 106 1.15 3.35 -8.67
CA ASN A 106 0.22 4.40 -9.11
C ASN A 106 0.88 5.31 -10.18
N GLU A 107 1.02 6.60 -9.89
CA GLU A 107 1.63 7.60 -10.79
C GLU A 107 3.13 7.83 -10.49
N LEU A 108 3.71 7.07 -9.55
CA LEU A 108 5.09 7.21 -9.10
C LEU A 108 5.96 6.06 -9.60
N GLU A 109 7.22 6.35 -9.90
CA GLU A 109 8.19 5.35 -10.37
C GLU A 109 9.03 4.80 -9.23
N CYS A 110 9.29 3.49 -9.27
CA CYS A 110 10.19 2.78 -8.37
C CYS A 110 11.06 1.81 -9.16
N GLU A 111 12.38 1.86 -8.99
CA GLU A 111 13.22 0.74 -9.38
C GLU A 111 13.20 -0.32 -8.30
N LEU A 112 13.02 -1.57 -8.70
CA LEU A 112 12.89 -2.71 -7.80
C LEU A 112 13.77 -3.85 -8.29
N ALA A 113 14.60 -4.36 -7.40
CA ALA A 113 15.23 -5.67 -7.54
C ALA A 113 14.97 -6.49 -6.27
N LEU A 114 14.87 -7.80 -6.44
CA LEU A 114 14.75 -8.72 -5.31
C LEU A 114 15.66 -9.93 -5.52
N GLU A 115 16.07 -10.54 -4.42
CA GLU A 115 16.84 -11.79 -4.44
C GLU A 115 16.40 -12.70 -3.30
N LYS A 116 16.41 -14.01 -3.55
CA LYS A 116 16.12 -14.99 -2.51
C LYS A 116 17.18 -14.93 -1.42
N SER A 117 16.76 -14.79 -0.18
CA SER A 117 17.62 -14.91 0.99
C SER A 117 18.08 -16.35 1.14
N GLY A 118 19.38 -16.56 1.36
CA GLY A 118 19.97 -17.87 1.64
C GLY A 118 19.88 -18.30 3.12
N LEU A 119 19.27 -17.48 3.99
CA LEU A 119 19.01 -17.79 5.40
C LEU A 119 17.96 -18.88 5.58
#